data_AF-A0A3B0X8U4-F1
#
_entry.id   AF-A0A3B0X8U4-F1
#
_cell.length_a   1.000
_cell.length_b   1.000
_cell.length_c   1.000
_cell.angle_alpha   90.00
_cell.angle_beta   90.00
_cell.angle_gamma   90.00
#
_symmetry.space_group_name_H-M   'P 1'
#
loop_
_entity.id
_entity.type
_entity.pdbx_description
1 polymer ?
#
loop_
_entity_poly.entity_id
_entity_poly.type
_entity_poly.pdbx_seq_one_letter_code
_entity_poly.pdbx_strand_id
1 'polypeptide(L)' 'MDKETIKAFILWLESASFEEIDNRKIAFKDTALAVSSYEAKADIRLGLRLIDEELIARLELKHAHIK' A
#
# COMPACT_ATOMS: atom_id res chain seq x y z
N MET A 1 -3.76 11.73 5.20
CA MET A 1 -4.72 10.63 5.09
C MET A 1 -5.43 10.64 6.41
N ASP A 2 -6.73 10.89 6.39
CA ASP A 2 -7.50 10.76 7.61
C ASP A 2 -7.66 9.28 7.99
N LYS A 3 -8.14 9.08 9.22
CA LYS A 3 -8.31 7.76 9.82
C LYS A 3 -9.22 6.85 9.01
N GLU A 4 -10.30 7.38 8.44
CA GLU A 4 -11.28 6.57 7.70
C GLU A 4 -10.71 6.13 6.35
N THR A 5 -9.94 7.00 5.70
CA THR A 5 -9.19 6.67 4.48
C THR A 5 -8.18 5.55 4.73
N ILE A 6 -7.45 5.60 5.84
CA ILE A 6 -6.48 4.55 6.19
C ILE A 6 -7.19 3.21 6.41
N LYS A 7 -8.31 3.19 7.15
CA LYS A 7 -9.09 1.96 7.37
C LYS A 7 -9.61 1.37 6.07
N ALA A 8 -10.19 2.19 5.20
CA ALA A 8 -10.68 1.74 3.90
C ALA A 8 -9.54 1.18 3.04
N PHE A 9 -8.35 1.78 3.11
CA PHE A 9 -7.19 1.30 2.39
C PHE A 9 -6.70 -0.06 2.92
N ILE A 10 -6.68 -0.26 4.25
CA ILE A 10 -6.33 -1.55 4.86
C ILE A 10 -7.35 -2.63 4.47
N LEU A 11 -8.65 -2.35 4.56
CA LEU A 11 -9.70 -3.29 4.13
C LEU A 11 -9.57 -3.67 2.64
N TRP A 12 -9.18 -2.72 1.81
CA TRP A 12 -8.88 -3.01 0.41
C TRP A 12 -7.65 -3.92 0.27
N LEU A 13 -6.57 -3.67 1.01
CA LEU A 13 -5.37 -4.52 1.00
C LEU A 13 -5.67 -5.97 1.37
N GLU A 14 -6.58 -6.24 2.31
CA GLU A 14 -6.95 -7.61 2.71
C GLU A 14 -7.53 -8.46 1.57
N SER A 15 -8.15 -7.81 0.56
CA SER A 15 -8.85 -8.50 -0.53
C SER A 15 -8.21 -8.28 -1.91
N ALA A 16 -7.31 -7.31 -2.06
CA ALA A 16 -6.66 -6.98 -3.32
C ALA A 16 -5.74 -8.12 -3.79
N SER A 17 -5.70 -8.36 -5.09
CA SER A 17 -4.72 -9.22 -5.74
C SER A 17 -3.32 -8.60 -5.77
N PHE A 18 -2.28 -9.40 -6.06
CA PHE A 18 -0.92 -8.88 -6.22
C PHE A 18 -0.81 -7.87 -7.36
N GLU A 19 -1.54 -8.08 -8.47
CA GLU A 19 -1.57 -7.17 -9.61
C GLU A 19 -2.19 -5.82 -9.24
N GLU A 20 -3.31 -5.84 -8.50
CA GLU A 20 -3.95 -4.60 -8.03
C GLU A 20 -3.06 -3.82 -7.06
N ILE A 21 -2.31 -4.52 -6.19
CA ILE A 21 -1.33 -3.90 -5.29
C ILE A 21 -0.20 -3.25 -6.08
N ASP A 22 0.36 -3.94 -7.09
CA ASP A 22 1.44 -3.38 -7.90
C ASP A 22 0.99 -2.16 -8.71
N ASN A 23 -0.18 -2.24 -9.35
CA ASN A 23 -0.79 -1.11 -10.05
C ASN A 23 -1.02 0.08 -9.11
N ARG A 24 -1.50 -0.16 -7.88
CA ARG A 24 -1.66 0.89 -6.88
C ARG A 24 -0.32 1.50 -6.47
N LYS A 25 0.72 0.68 -6.31
CA LYS A 25 2.08 1.13 -5.97
C LYS A 25 2.66 2.03 -7.07
N ILE A 26 2.44 1.69 -8.35
CA ILE A 26 2.80 2.54 -9.49
C ILE A 26 2.07 3.88 -9.40
N ALA A 27 0.74 3.87 -9.22
CA ALA A 27 -0.05 5.09 -9.12
C ALA A 27 0.41 6.01 -7.96
N PHE A 28 0.77 5.45 -6.80
CA PHE A 28 1.34 6.23 -5.69
C PHE A 28 2.67 6.87 -6.07
N LYS A 29 3.58 6.15 -6.74
CA LYS A 29 4.88 6.68 -7.18
C LYS A 29 4.71 7.80 -8.20
N ASP A 30 3.82 7.63 -9.18
CA ASP A 30 3.54 8.65 -10.19
C ASP A 30 2.95 9.91 -9.55
N THR A 31 2.00 9.72 -8.62
CA THR A 31 1.41 10.83 -7.86
C THR A 31 2.47 11.53 -7.01
N ALA A 32 3.44 10.81 -6.43
CA ALA A 32 4.51 11.39 -5.63
C ALA A 32 5.38 12.38 -6.41
N LEU A 33 5.57 12.12 -7.71
CA LEU A 33 6.31 12.99 -8.63
C LEU A 33 5.52 14.24 -8.99
N ALA A 34 4.19 14.14 -9.05
CA ALA A 34 3.30 15.24 -9.45
C ALA A 34 2.97 16.21 -8.31
N VAL A 35 2.95 15.75 -7.05
CA VAL A 35 2.55 16.59 -5.91
C VAL A 35 3.73 17.34 -5.28
N SER A 36 3.51 18.60 -4.91
CA SER A 36 4.51 19.45 -4.25
C SER A 36 4.33 19.59 -2.75
N SER A 37 3.11 19.45 -2.22
CA SER A 37 2.80 19.58 -0.79
C SER A 37 3.51 18.51 0.05
N TYR A 38 4.03 18.94 1.20
CA TYR A 38 4.64 18.04 2.18
C TYR A 38 3.62 17.05 2.75
N GLU A 39 2.40 17.51 3.09
CA GLU A 39 1.35 16.63 3.62
C GLU A 39 0.96 15.58 2.58
N ALA A 40 0.75 15.99 1.33
CA ALA A 40 0.43 15.05 0.24
C ALA A 40 1.53 14.00 0.05
N LYS A 41 2.81 14.40 0.13
CA LYS A 41 3.92 13.44 0.08
C LYS A 41 3.97 12.53 1.30
N ALA A 42 3.63 13.02 2.49
CA ALA A 42 3.58 12.21 3.70
C ALA A 42 2.50 11.12 3.61
N ASP A 43 1.35 11.47 3.05
CA ASP A 43 0.23 10.55 2.80
C ASP A 43 0.60 9.45 1.81
N ILE A 44 1.23 9.83 0.70
CA ILE A 44 1.73 8.87 -0.29
C ILE A 44 2.75 7.92 0.33
N ARG A 45 3.70 8.44 1.14
CA ARG A 45 4.67 7.59 1.85
C ARG A 45 4.00 6.66 2.85
N LEU A 46 2.90 7.08 3.49
CA LEU A 46 2.13 6.21 4.37
C LEU A 46 1.48 5.08 3.57
N GLY A 47 0.80 5.37 2.47
CA GLY A 47 0.18 4.36 1.60
C GLY A 47 1.20 3.35 1.06
N LEU A 48 2.37 3.81 0.61
CA LEU A 48 3.45 2.93 0.16
C LEU A 48 3.96 1.98 1.24
N ARG A 49 4.14 2.48 2.49
CA ARG A 49 4.55 1.62 3.61
C ARG A 49 3.51 0.56 3.93
N LEU A 50 2.23 0.91 3.92
CA LEU A 50 1.15 -0.07 4.15
C LEU A 50 1.14 -1.17 3.08
N ILE A 51 1.39 -0.82 1.81
CA ILE A 51 1.56 -1.81 0.73
C ILE A 51 2.75 -2.73 1.00
N ASP A 52 3.89 -2.18 1.40
CA ASP A 52 5.11 -2.96 1.64
C ASP A 52 4.89 -3.96 2.80
N GLU A 53 4.26 -3.54 3.90
CA GLU A 53 3.92 -4.42 5.03
C GLU A 53 2.96 -5.56 4.61
N GLU A 54 1.92 -5.27 3.83
CA GLU A 54 0.99 -6.29 3.32
C GLU A 54 1.71 -7.32 2.45
N LEU A 55 2.59 -6.88 1.55
CA LEU A 55 3.36 -7.78 0.69
C LEU A 55 4.28 -8.68 1.50
N ILE A 56 4.93 -8.16 2.54
CA ILE A 56 5.76 -8.95 3.46
C ILE A 56 4.89 -10.00 4.16
N ALA A 57 3.76 -9.61 4.74
CA ALA A 57 2.86 -10.52 5.44
C ALA A 57 2.38 -11.67 4.53
N ARG A 58 2.02 -11.38 3.27
CA ARG A 58 1.64 -12.40 2.29
C ARG A 58 2.79 -13.36 1.96
N LEU A 59 4.00 -12.85 1.81
CA LEU A 59 5.18 -13.67 1.54
C LEU A 59 5.50 -14.59 2.72
N GLU A 60 5.40 -14.08 3.95
CA GLU A 60 5.58 -14.85 5.18
C GLU A 60 4.55 -15.98 5.29
N LEU A 61 3.27 -15.70 5.01
CA LEU A 61 2.21 -16.73 5.01
C LEU A 61 2.47 -17.80 3.95
N LYS A 62 2.85 -17.40 2.73
CA LYS A 62 3.17 -18.33 1.65
C LYS A 62 4.35 -19.23 2.01
N HIS A 63 5.38 -18.68 2.67
CA HIS A 63 6.54 -19.45 3.13
C HIS A 63 6.22 -20.34 4.35
N ALA A 64 5.33 -19.90 5.24
CA ALA A 64 4.88 -20.71 6.37
C ALA A 64 4.13 -21.98 5.93
N HIS A 65 3.51 -21.96 4.74
CA HIS A 65 2.76 -23.10 4.19
C HIS A 65 3.62 -24.07 3.38
N ILE A 66 4.94 -23.84 3.27
CA ILE A 66 5.89 -24.71 2.53
C ILE A 66 6.81 -25.50 3.49
N LYS A 67 6.58 -25.45 4.80
CA LYS A 67 7.26 -26.28 5.81
C LYS A 67 6.43 -27.47 6.24
#